data_AF-A0A1Y2BSA5-F1
#
_entry.id   AF-A0A1Y2BSA5-F1
#
_cell.length_a   1.000
_cell.length_b   1.000
_cell.length_c   1.000
_cell.angle_alpha   90.00
_cell.angle_beta   90.00
_cell.angle_gamma   90.00
#
_symmetry.space_group_name_H-M   'P 1'
#
loop_
_entity.id
_entity.type
_entity.pdbx_description
1 polymer ?
#
loop_
_entity_poly.entity_id
_entity_poly.type
_entity_poly.pdbx_seq_one_letter_code
_entity_poly.pdbx_strand_id
1 'polypeptide(L)'
;MNSYSFTVDTPFPLAIAFDSTSDSLTVRQLIPSFDMSITQINPIRLVPTTLSTSLLRSPDSTSDTTSIDFGYITIDQARHILLLDRQDRMSFQLPLVGLWLKNVLSPTHPSLQTLCKRY
;
A
#
# COMPACT_ATOMS: atom_id res chain seq x y z
N MET A 1 -37.46 20.06 2.02
CA MET A 1 -36.47 19.59 3.02
C MET A 1 -35.36 18.94 2.24
N ASN A 2 -34.24 19.65 2.07
CA ASN A 2 -33.17 19.22 1.19
C ASN A 2 -32.10 18.51 2.02
N SER A 3 -32.26 17.21 2.20
CA SER A 3 -31.19 16.32 2.68
C SER A 3 -30.36 15.88 1.48
N TYR A 4 -29.05 16.10 1.53
CA TYR A 4 -28.14 15.70 0.46
C TYR A 4 -27.31 14.50 0.93
N SER A 5 -27.38 13.39 0.20
CA SER A 5 -26.58 12.20 0.44
C SER A 5 -25.65 11.93 -0.74
N PHE A 6 -24.37 11.74 -0.47
CA PHE A 6 -23.38 11.40 -1.47
C PHE A 6 -22.75 10.05 -1.10
N THR A 7 -22.71 9.15 -2.07
CA THR A 7 -22.02 7.85 -1.93
C THR A 7 -20.89 7.82 -2.93
N VAL A 8 -19.67 7.53 -2.46
CA VAL A 8 -18.51 7.35 -3.34
C VAL A 8 -18.36 5.87 -3.63
N ASP A 9 -18.28 5.52 -4.92
CA ASP A 9 -18.01 4.15 -5.35
C ASP A 9 -16.52 3.85 -5.19
N THR A 10 -16.13 3.63 -3.94
CA THR A 10 -14.80 3.16 -3.54
C THR A 10 -14.91 1.71 -3.08
N PRO A 11 -13.83 0.91 -3.13
CA PRO A 11 -13.82 -0.49 -2.64
C PRO A 11 -14.30 -0.63 -1.19
N PHE A 12 -14.30 0.47 -0.44
CA PHE A 12 -14.89 0.62 0.89
C PHE A 12 -15.93 1.75 0.81
N PRO A 13 -17.25 1.46 0.79
CA PRO A 13 -18.28 2.48 0.59
C PRO A 13 -18.21 3.57 1.66
N LEU A 14 -18.19 4.82 1.20
CA LEU A 14 -18.26 6.02 2.05
C LEU A 14 -19.59 6.73 1.77
N ALA A 15 -20.41 6.86 2.80
CA ALA A 15 -21.66 7.59 2.76
C ALA A 15 -21.53 8.86 3.61
N ILE A 16 -21.82 10.00 2.99
CA ILE A 16 -21.85 11.31 3.65
C ILE A 16 -23.26 11.86 3.49
N ALA A 17 -23.89 12.24 4.60
CA ALA A 17 -25.19 12.88 4.59
C ALA A 17 -25.15 14.16 5.43
N PHE A 18 -25.66 15.24 4.83
CA PHE A 18 -25.78 16.54 5.47
C PHE A 18 -27.26 16.91 5.64
N ASP A 19 -27.62 17.28 6.87
CA ASP A 19 -28.94 17.80 7.21
C ASP A 19 -28.85 19.31 7.47
N SER A 20 -29.42 20.09 6.54
CA SER A 20 -29.44 21.56 6.60
C SER A 20 -30.37 22.13 7.68
N THR A 21 -31.26 21.32 8.25
CA THR A 21 -32.22 21.78 9.27
C THR A 21 -31.67 21.66 10.68
N SER A 22 -30.81 20.68 10.93
CA SER A 22 -30.14 20.44 12.21
C SER A 22 -28.66 20.86 12.22
N ASP A 23 -28.16 21.37 11.09
CA ASP A 23 -26.74 21.66 10.84
C ASP A 23 -25.83 20.47 11.20
N SER A 24 -26.30 19.25 10.89
CA SER A 24 -25.62 18.01 11.27
C SER A 24 -25.02 17.30 10.06
N LEU A 25 -23.78 16.82 10.24
CA LEU A 25 -23.02 16.06 9.25
C LEU A 25 -22.85 14.63 9.77
N THR A 26 -23.31 13.65 9.00
CA THR A 26 -23.13 12.23 9.30
C THR A 26 -22.24 11.58 8.25
N VAL A 27 -21.19 10.89 8.71
CA VAL A 27 -20.23 10.19 7.86
C VAL A 27 -20.20 8.73 8.29
N ARG A 28 -20.42 7.81 7.34
CA ARG A 28 -20.38 6.37 7.59
C ARG A 28 -19.44 5.72 6.57
N GLN A 29 -18.52 4.92 7.06
CA GLN A 29 -17.56 4.19 6.24
C GLN A 29 -17.58 2.71 6.62
N LEU A 30 -17.65 1.83 5.62
CA LEU A 30 -17.51 0.39 5.82
C LEU A 30 -16.09 -0.03 5.46
N ILE A 31 -15.33 -0.46 6.46
CA ILE A 31 -13.96 -0.96 6.30
C ILE A 31 -13.96 -2.41 6.78
N PRO A 32 -13.43 -3.38 6.00
CA PRO A 32 -13.30 -4.75 6.48
C PRO A 32 -12.37 -4.80 7.70
N SER A 33 -12.78 -5.58 8.70
CA SER A 33 -11.88 -5.99 9.77
C SER A 33 -10.77 -6.85 9.16
N PHE A 34 -9.51 -6.51 9.48
CA PHE A 34 -8.34 -7.20 8.95
C PHE A 34 -7.29 -7.26 10.05
N ASP A 35 -6.85 -8.48 10.35
CA ASP A 35 -5.79 -8.74 11.30
C ASP A 35 -4.49 -8.98 10.55
N MET A 36 -3.48 -8.17 10.84
CA MET A 36 -2.14 -8.32 10.28
C MET A 36 -1.18 -8.83 11.34
N SER A 37 -0.43 -9.86 11.01
CA SER A 37 0.74 -10.28 11.79
C SER A 37 2.00 -10.04 10.97
N ILE A 38 3.02 -9.47 11.61
CA ILE A 38 4.33 -9.23 11.02
C ILE A 38 5.34 -10.06 11.80
N THR A 39 6.02 -10.97 11.11
CA THR A 39 7.07 -11.81 11.70
C THR A 39 8.38 -11.53 10.97
N GLN A 40 9.45 -11.29 11.73
CA GLN A 40 10.77 -11.11 11.16
C GLN A 40 11.30 -12.44 10.60
N ILE A 41 11.85 -12.39 9.41
CA ILE A 41 12.46 -13.54 8.73
C ILE A 41 13.94 -13.31 8.47
N ASN A 42 14.66 -14.37 8.12
CA ASN A 42 16.04 -14.26 7.68
C ASN A 42 16.13 -13.45 6.37
N PRO A 43 17.17 -12.61 6.19
CA PRO A 43 17.36 -11.86 4.96
C PRO A 43 17.38 -12.77 3.74
N ILE A 44 16.62 -12.41 2.70
CA ILE A 44 16.56 -13.16 1.45
C ILE A 44 17.42 -12.47 0.40
N ARG A 45 18.09 -13.25 -0.44
CA ARG A 45 18.89 -12.72 -1.55
C ARG A 45 17.99 -12.21 -2.66
N LEU A 46 18.21 -10.96 -3.06
CA LEU A 46 17.56 -10.34 -4.20
C LEU A 46 18.45 -10.47 -5.43
N VAL A 47 17.85 -10.66 -6.61
CA VAL A 47 18.57 -10.51 -7.88
C VAL A 47 19.03 -9.05 -8.01
N PRO A 48 20.31 -8.80 -8.31
CA PRO A 48 20.81 -7.44 -8.46
C PRO A 48 20.30 -6.83 -9.78
N THR A 49 19.19 -6.10 -9.69
CA THR A 49 18.64 -5.28 -10.77
C THR A 49 18.94 -3.79 -10.52
N THR A 50 18.69 -2.94 -11.52
CA THR A 50 18.79 -1.48 -11.35
C THR A 50 17.89 -0.97 -10.21
N LEU A 51 16.69 -1.54 -10.08
CA LEU A 51 15.75 -1.16 -9.04
C LEU A 51 16.23 -1.64 -7.67
N SER A 52 16.68 -2.89 -7.53
CA SER A 52 17.17 -3.39 -6.23
C SER A 52 18.41 -2.64 -5.75
N THR A 53 19.33 -2.31 -6.66
CA THR A 53 20.54 -1.55 -6.32
C THR A 53 20.21 -0.12 -5.92
N SER A 54 19.26 0.53 -6.61
CA SER A 54 18.75 1.86 -6.25
C SER A 54 18.04 1.88 -4.89
N LEU A 55 17.24 0.86 -4.58
CA LEU A 55 16.53 0.76 -3.30
C LEU A 55 17.47 0.52 -2.13
N LEU A 56 18.48 -0.33 -2.31
CA LEU A 56 19.51 -0.64 -1.31
C LEU A 56 20.54 0.48 -1.14
N ARG A 57 20.61 1.43 -2.07
CA ARG A 57 21.47 2.62 -1.91
C ARG A 57 20.95 3.43 -0.72
N SER A 58 21.90 3.86 0.12
CA SER A 58 21.63 4.72 1.28
C SER A 58 20.74 5.90 0.88
N PRO A 59 19.75 6.30 1.70
CA PRO A 59 18.87 7.40 1.36
C PRO A 59 19.69 8.66 1.12
N ASP A 60 19.53 9.28 -0.05
CA ASP A 60 20.00 10.64 -0.27
C ASP A 60 19.26 11.52 0.74
N SER A 61 20.01 12.23 1.58
CA SER A 61 19.54 13.10 2.67
C SER A 61 18.68 14.29 2.22
N THR A 62 18.23 14.30 0.97
CA THR A 62 17.58 15.41 0.27
C THR A 62 16.18 15.08 -0.24
N SER A 63 15.69 13.84 -0.08
CA SER A 63 14.32 13.53 -0.48
C SER A 63 13.35 13.81 0.68
N ASP A 64 12.49 14.82 0.52
CA ASP A 64 11.31 15.14 1.34
C ASP A 64 10.31 13.96 1.36
N THR A 65 10.71 12.83 1.90
CA THR A 65 10.02 11.54 1.74
C THR A 65 9.08 11.28 2.91
N THR A 66 8.02 12.07 2.97
CA THR A 66 6.85 11.76 3.81
C THR A 66 6.00 10.62 3.23
N SER A 67 6.17 10.30 1.94
CA SER A 67 5.43 9.22 1.27
C SER A 67 6.23 7.90 1.23
N ILE A 68 5.57 6.82 1.65
CA ILE A 68 6.07 5.44 1.48
C ILE A 68 6.14 5.10 0.00
N ASP A 69 7.32 4.69 -0.45
CA ASP A 69 7.48 4.10 -1.77
C ASP A 69 7.28 2.59 -1.72
N PHE A 70 6.71 2.01 -2.77
CA PHE A 70 6.38 0.59 -2.79
C PHE A 70 6.29 0.05 -4.22
N GLY A 71 6.51 -1.26 -4.33
CA GLY A 71 6.24 -2.04 -5.52
C GLY A 71 6.02 -3.51 -5.15
N TYR A 72 6.14 -4.40 -6.14
CA TYR A 72 5.81 -5.81 -5.97
C TYR A 72 7.05 -6.69 -5.94
N ILE A 73 6.92 -7.85 -5.32
CA ILE A 73 7.94 -8.89 -5.28
C ILE A 73 7.41 -10.08 -6.06
N THR A 74 8.24 -10.61 -6.96
CA THR A 74 7.96 -11.85 -7.69
C THR A 74 9.09 -12.84 -7.45
N ILE A 75 8.78 -14.12 -7.64
CA ILE A 75 9.77 -15.20 -7.60
C ILE A 75 9.89 -15.83 -8.99
N ASP A 76 11.12 -16.04 -9.46
CA ASP A 76 11.36 -16.77 -10.71
C ASP A 76 11.32 -18.31 -10.48
N GLN A 77 11.41 -19.07 -11.58
CA GLN A 77 11.45 -20.54 -11.52
C GLN A 77 12.68 -21.08 -10.76
N ALA A 78 13.78 -20.32 -10.72
CA ALA A 78 15.01 -20.66 -10.02
C ALA A 78 14.98 -20.26 -8.52
N ARG A 79 13.84 -19.78 -8.03
CA ARG A 79 13.63 -19.27 -6.65
C ARG A 79 14.43 -18.01 -6.34
N HIS A 80 14.78 -17.22 -7.35
CA HIS A 80 15.33 -15.90 -7.16
C HIS A 80 14.21 -14.88 -6.96
N ILE A 81 14.44 -13.98 -6.01
CA ILE A 81 13.51 -12.90 -5.72
C ILE A 81 13.85 -11.69 -6.59
N LEU A 82 12.84 -11.20 -7.31
CA LEU A 82 12.91 -10.04 -8.18
C LEU A 82 11.95 -8.96 -7.66
N LEU A 83 12.40 -7.70 -7.76
CA LEU A 83 11.60 -6.54 -7.41
C LEU A 83 11.03 -5.92 -8.68
N LEU A 84 9.74 -5.59 -8.64
CA LEU A 84 9.00 -4.93 -9.70
C LEU A 84 8.55 -3.55 -9.22
N ASP A 85 8.59 -2.57 -10.11
CA ASP A 85 8.02 -1.26 -9.85
C ASP A 85 6.48 -1.35 -9.73
N ARG A 86 5.87 -0.39 -9.02
CA ARG A 86 4.41 -0.29 -8.92
C ARG A 86 3.71 -0.23 -10.28
N GLN A 87 4.34 0.40 -11.26
CA GLN A 87 3.79 0.58 -12.61
C GLN A 87 4.25 -0.51 -13.60
N ASP A 88 5.02 -1.50 -13.15
CA ASP A 88 5.53 -2.54 -14.02
C ASP A 88 4.38 -3.40 -14.56
N ARG A 89 4.29 -3.52 -15.89
CA ARG A 89 3.28 -4.34 -16.57
C ARG A 89 3.39 -5.81 -16.22
N MET A 90 4.59 -6.27 -15.85
CA MET A 90 4.84 -7.65 -15.44
C MET A 90 4.16 -8.00 -14.12
N SER A 91 3.76 -7.01 -13.31
CA SER A 91 3.01 -7.26 -12.07
C SER A 91 1.68 -7.99 -12.29
N PHE A 92 1.06 -7.84 -13.47
CA PHE A 92 -0.19 -8.54 -13.83
C PHE A 92 0.03 -9.91 -14.46
N GLN A 93 1.27 -10.27 -14.79
CA GLN A 93 1.60 -11.49 -15.53
C GLN A 93 2.41 -12.48 -14.71
N LEU A 94 3.20 -11.98 -13.76
CA LEU A 94 4.10 -12.79 -12.94
C LEU A 94 3.44 -13.20 -11.61
N PRO A 95 3.86 -14.34 -11.02
CA PRO A 95 3.37 -14.77 -9.72
C PRO A 95 3.92 -13.87 -8.61
N LEU A 96 3.09 -12.93 -8.15
CA LEU A 96 3.44 -12.05 -7.05
C LEU A 96 3.49 -12.82 -5.73
N VAL A 97 4.53 -12.57 -4.94
CA VAL A 97 4.76 -13.19 -3.63
C VAL A 97 4.80 -12.18 -2.48
N GLY A 98 4.76 -10.88 -2.77
CA GLY A 98 4.65 -9.85 -1.75
C GLY A 98 4.88 -8.43 -2.25
N LEU A 99 5.15 -7.54 -1.31
CA LEU A 99 5.45 -6.12 -1.53
C LEU A 99 6.84 -5.79 -1.01
N TRP A 100 7.54 -4.89 -1.71
CA TRP A 100 8.68 -4.19 -1.12
C TRP A 100 8.25 -2.76 -0.78
N LEU A 101 8.86 -2.21 0.28
CA LEU A 101 8.53 -0.90 0.82
C LEU A 101 9.82 -0.15 1.12
N LYS A 102 9.86 1.16 0.85
CA LYS A 102 10.94 2.07 1.23
C LYS A 102 10.37 3.27 1.99
N ASN A 103 11.16 3.82 2.91
CA ASN A 103 10.76 4.92 3.81
C ASN A 103 9.64 4.54 4.79
N VAL A 104 9.66 3.31 5.30
CA VAL A 104 8.75 2.86 6.38
C VAL A 104 9.39 3.16 7.73
N LEU A 105 8.75 4.04 8.51
CA LEU A 105 9.22 4.40 9.86
C LEU A 105 8.94 3.33 10.91
N SER A 106 7.81 2.63 10.79
CA SER A 106 7.37 1.59 11.74
C SER A 106 6.51 0.54 11.04
N PRO A 107 6.59 -0.75 11.43
CA PRO A 107 5.69 -1.80 10.95
C PRO A 107 4.21 -1.53 11.29
N THR A 108 3.92 -0.65 12.25
CA THR A 108 2.55 -0.27 12.64
C THR A 108 1.99 0.93 11.86
N HIS A 109 2.72 1.44 10.87
CA HIS A 109 2.31 2.63 10.13
C HIS A 109 0.99 2.38 9.35
N PRO A 110 -0.02 3.26 9.43
CA PRO A 110 -1.33 3.03 8.81
C PRO A 110 -1.24 2.89 7.28
N SER A 111 -0.36 3.64 6.62
CA SER A 111 -0.15 3.50 5.18
C SER A 111 0.42 2.12 4.80
N LEU A 112 1.25 1.50 5.63
CA LEU A 112 1.73 0.13 5.39
C LEU A 112 0.55 -0.85 5.47
N GLN A 113 -0.31 -0.70 6.48
CA GLN A 113 -1.52 -1.51 6.60
C GLN A 113 -2.44 -1.38 5.38
N THR A 114 -2.65 -0.16 4.89
CA THR A 114 -3.44 0.08 3.68
C THR A 114 -2.81 -0.57 2.45
N LEU A 115 -1.48 -0.55 2.31
CA LEU A 115 -0.79 -1.19 1.19
C LEU A 115 -0.90 -2.71 1.25
N CYS A 116 -0.71 -3.31 2.42
CA CYS A 116 -0.90 -4.76 2.58
C CYS A 116 -2.36 -5.20 2.41
N LYS A 117 -3.35 -4.34 2.70
CA LYS A 117 -4.76 -4.61 2.39
C LYS A 117 -5.08 -4.50 0.91
N ARG A 118 -4.33 -3.68 0.18
CA ARG A 118 -4.51 -3.45 -1.26
C ARG A 118 -3.94 -4.59 -2.09
N TYR A 119 -2.81 -5.15 -1.66
CA TYR A 119 -2.18 -6.31 -2.27
C TYR A 119 -3.00 -7.58 -2.02
#